data_AF-A0A6J6N254-F1
#
_entry.id   AF-A0A6J6N254-F1
#
_cell.length_a   1.000
_cell.length_b   1.000
_cell.length_c   1.000
_cell.angle_alpha   90.00
_cell.angle_beta   90.00
_cell.angle_gamma   90.00
#
_symmetry.space_group_name_H-M   'P 1'
#
loop_
_entity.id
_entity.type
_entity.pdbx_description
1 polymer ?
#
loop_
_entity_poly.entity_id
_entity_poly.type
_entity_poly.pdbx_seq_one_letter_code
_entity_poly.pdbx_strand_id
1 'polypeptide(L)' 'MSDQFNTLADRLDAISEELAEVALAELSQAIRGGASKRPAAERAVTQARRAVEKAAHLLRSIDADNESAGSHELD' A
#
# COMPACT_ATOMS: atom_id res chain seq x y z
N MET A 1 -9.87 5.27 -18.52
CA MET A 1 -10.09 4.40 -17.35
C MET A 1 -8.77 3.91 -16.79
N SER A 2 -7.87 3.41 -17.64
CA SER A 2 -6.49 3.03 -17.30
C SER A 2 -5.74 4.04 -16.40
N ASP A 3 -5.64 5.29 -16.85
CA ASP A 3 -4.97 6.38 -16.12
C ASP A 3 -5.57 6.67 -14.72
N GLN A 4 -6.87 6.38 -14.53
CA GLN A 4 -7.53 6.56 -13.23
C GLN A 4 -7.09 5.51 -12.22
N PHE A 5 -6.88 4.25 -12.64
CA PHE A 5 -6.42 3.18 -11.76
C PHE A 5 -4.97 3.38 -11.36
N ASN A 6 -4.10 3.79 -12.28
CA ASN A 6 -2.71 4.14 -11.97
C ASN A 6 -2.62 5.32 -11.00
N THR A 7 -3.39 6.39 -11.25
CA THR A 7 -3.45 7.55 -10.32
C THR A 7 -3.89 7.13 -8.90
N LEU A 8 -4.87 6.22 -8.79
CA LEU A 8 -5.30 5.70 -7.49
C LEU A 8 -4.22 4.81 -6.85
N ALA A 9 -3.54 3.98 -7.62
CA ALA A 9 -2.47 3.13 -7.13
C ALA A 9 -1.29 3.95 -6.60
N ASP A 10 -0.89 5.02 -7.30
CA ASP A 10 0.18 5.92 -6.86
C ASP A 10 -0.17 6.63 -5.55
N ARG A 11 -1.42 7.05 -5.38
CA ARG A 11 -1.91 7.62 -4.11
C ARG A 11 -1.89 6.61 -2.98
N LEU A 12 -2.22 5.34 -3.27
CA LEU A 12 -2.13 4.27 -2.27
C LEU A 12 -0.67 3.97 -1.91
N ASP A 13 0.27 4.06 -2.84
CA ASP A 13 1.69 3.91 -2.53
C ASP A 13 2.19 5.02 -1.60
N ALA A 14 1.81 6.28 -1.86
CA ALA A 14 2.13 7.39 -0.96
C ALA A 14 1.56 7.16 0.46
N ILE A 15 0.31 6.71 0.56
CA ILE A 15 -0.30 6.35 1.85
C ILE A 15 0.45 5.17 2.52
N SER A 16 0.93 4.20 1.74
CA SER A 16 1.72 3.08 2.26
C SER A 16 3.03 3.55 2.90
N GLU A 17 3.70 4.53 2.27
CA GLU A 17 4.91 5.16 2.82
C GLU A 17 4.60 5.91 4.12
N GLU A 18 3.54 6.72 4.15
CA GLU A 18 3.09 7.41 5.38
C GLU A 18 2.80 6.41 6.52
N LEU A 19 2.13 5.29 6.22
CA LEU A 19 1.87 4.23 7.19
C LEU A 19 3.17 3.55 7.68
N ALA A 20 4.20 3.46 6.84
CA ALA A 20 5.51 2.95 7.26
C ALA A 20 6.17 3.90 8.28
N GLU A 21 6.11 5.20 8.04
CA GLU A 21 6.63 6.22 8.96
C GLU A 21 5.89 6.19 10.31
N VAL A 22 4.57 6.07 10.29
CA VAL A 22 3.76 5.93 11.51
C VAL A 22 4.15 4.68 12.29
N ALA A 23 4.29 3.53 11.62
CA ALA A 23 4.70 2.29 12.28
C ALA A 23 6.09 2.42 12.92
N LEU A 24 7.04 3.07 12.24
CA LEU A 24 8.37 3.33 12.77
C LEU A 24 8.34 4.27 13.98
N ALA A 25 7.52 5.31 13.94
CA ALA A 25 7.33 6.25 15.04
C ALA A 25 6.75 5.54 16.28
N GLU A 26 5.72 4.71 16.10
CA GLU A 26 5.12 3.91 17.17
C GLU A 26 6.12 2.93 17.79
N LEU A 27 6.92 2.25 16.95
CA LEU A 27 7.97 1.35 17.43
C LEU A 27 9.04 2.11 18.22
N SER A 28 9.47 3.27 17.72
CA SER A 28 10.49 4.11 18.35
C SER A 28 10.02 4.63 19.72
N GLN A 29 8.78 5.07 19.83
CA GLN A 29 8.17 5.50 21.08
C GLN A 29 8.09 4.36 22.09
N ALA A 30 7.68 3.17 21.66
CA ALA A 30 7.61 1.99 22.52
C ALA A 30 8.99 1.59 23.07
N ILE A 31 10.03 1.61 22.23
CA ILE A 31 11.41 1.34 22.66
C ILE A 31 11.87 2.36 23.70
N ARG A 32 11.63 3.66 23.47
CA ARG A 32 11.97 4.72 24.43
C ARG A 32 11.21 4.57 25.76
N GLY A 33 9.99 4.05 25.72
CA GLY A 33 9.19 3.72 26.90
C GLY A 33 9.58 2.41 27.61
N GLY A 34 10.62 1.70 27.14
CA GLY A 34 11.05 0.43 27.73
C GLY A 34 10.14 -0.76 27.42
N ALA A 35 9.34 -0.68 26.35
CA ALA A 35 8.47 -1.77 25.96
C ALA A 35 9.28 -3.02 25.54
N SER A 36 8.95 -4.16 26.13
CA SER A 36 9.56 -5.46 25.81
C SER A 36 8.85 -6.19 24.66
N LYS A 37 7.74 -5.65 24.16
CA LYS A 37 6.91 -6.26 23.11
C LYS A 37 6.51 -5.22 22.07
N ARG A 38 6.36 -5.71 20.83
CA ARG A 38 5.81 -4.95 19.70
C ARG A 38 4.40 -4.41 20.04
N PRO A 39 4.13 -3.09 19.95
CA PRO A 39 2.84 -2.49 20.26
C PRO A 39 1.70 -3.02 19.39
N ALA A 40 0.48 -3.05 19.94
CA ALA A 40 -0.71 -3.42 19.18
C ALA A 40 -1.01 -2.39 18.07
N ALA A 41 -0.82 -1.09 18.35
CA ALA A 41 -1.01 -0.01 17.37
C ALA A 41 -0.07 -0.19 16.16
N GLU A 42 1.22 -0.38 16.41
CA GLU A 42 2.20 -0.58 15.34
C GLU A 42 1.90 -1.85 14.50
N ARG A 43 1.43 -2.94 15.12
CA ARG A 43 0.96 -4.13 14.38
C ARG A 43 -0.23 -3.80 13.47
N ALA A 44 -1.20 -3.06 13.98
CA ALA A 44 -2.39 -2.66 13.22
C ALA A 44 -1.99 -1.76 12.03
N VAL A 45 -1.09 -0.79 12.23
CA VAL A 45 -0.58 0.08 11.17
C VAL A 45 0.16 -0.73 10.10
N THR A 46 1.00 -1.68 10.48
CA THR A 46 1.67 -2.58 9.52
C THR A 46 0.66 -3.41 8.71
N GLN A 47 -0.42 -3.89 9.33
CA GLN A 47 -1.47 -4.63 8.62
C GLN A 47 -2.21 -3.73 7.63
N ALA A 48 -2.57 -2.50 8.03
CA ALA A 48 -3.18 -1.51 7.16
C ALA A 48 -2.28 -1.22 5.95
N ARG A 49 -0.97 -1.02 6.17
CA ARG A 49 0.02 -0.80 5.11
C ARG A 49 0.01 -1.92 4.07
N ARG A 50 0.06 -3.18 4.53
CA ARG A 50 0.00 -4.35 3.62
C ARG A 50 -1.31 -4.43 2.82
N ALA A 51 -2.43 -4.05 3.44
CA ALA A 51 -3.70 -4.01 2.74
C ALA A 51 -3.71 -2.93 1.64
N VAL A 52 -3.12 -1.77 1.92
CA VAL A 52 -2.95 -0.67 0.95
C VAL A 52 -2.02 -1.07 -0.21
N GLU A 53 -0.86 -1.66 0.08
CA GLU A 53 0.06 -2.20 -0.95
C GLU A 53 -0.65 -3.21 -1.86
N LYS A 54 -1.44 -4.11 -1.27
CA LYS A 54 -2.22 -5.10 -2.02
C LYS A 54 -3.26 -4.44 -2.92
N ALA A 55 -3.96 -3.41 -2.43
CA ALA A 55 -4.94 -2.68 -3.22
C ALA A 55 -4.27 -1.96 -4.41
N ALA A 56 -3.14 -1.30 -4.19
CA ALA A 56 -2.39 -0.63 -5.25
C ALA A 56 -1.95 -1.61 -6.35
N HIS A 57 -1.44 -2.79 -5.96
CA HIS A 57 -1.10 -3.86 -6.89
C HIS A 57 -2.31 -4.34 -7.71
N LEU A 58 -3.48 -4.54 -7.07
CA LEU A 58 -4.68 -4.98 -7.77
C LEU A 58 -5.19 -3.95 -8.79
N LEU A 59 -5.08 -2.66 -8.48
CA LEU A 59 -5.46 -1.60 -9.42
C LEU A 59 -4.54 -1.59 -10.66
N ARG A 60 -3.23 -1.76 -10.46
CA ARG A 60 -2.27 -1.87 -11.56
C ARG A 60 -2.45 -3.14 -12.40
N SER A 61 -2.85 -4.26 -11.79
CA SER A 61 -3.13 -5.47 -12.57
C SER A 61 -4.38 -5.31 -13.43
N ILE A 62 -5.43 -4.66 -12.92
CA ILE A 62 -6.63 -4.33 -13.73
C ILE A 62 -6.22 -3.49 -14.95
N ASP A 63 -5.30 -2.55 -14.75
CA ASP A 63 -4.80 -1.73 -15.84
C ASP A 63 -4.05 -2.54 -16.91
N ALA A 64 -3.07 -3.34 -16.48
CA ALA A 64 -2.28 -4.19 -17.38
C ALA A 64 -3.14 -5.22 -18.15
N ASP A 65 -4.17 -5.78 -17.50
CA ASP A 65 -5.11 -6.69 -18.13
C ASP A 65 -5.95 -5.98 -19.23
N ASN A 66 -6.35 -4.73 -18.99
CA ASN A 66 -7.08 -3.92 -19.98
C ASN A 66 -6.21 -3.56 -21.20
N GLU A 67 -4.93 -3.26 -21.00
CA GLU A 67 -3.99 -2.98 -22.11
C GLU A 67 -3.72 -4.23 -22.98
N SER A 68 -3.61 -5.42 -22.36
CA SER A 68 -3.48 -6.69 -23.08
C SER A 68 -4.73 -7.06 -23.88
N ALA A 69 -5.92 -6.74 -23.38
CA ALA A 69 -7.16 -7.02 -24.10
C ALA A 69 -7.34 -6.11 -25.35
N GLY A 70 -7.00 -4.82 -25.25
CA GLY A 70 -7.15 -3.87 -26.36
C GLY A 70 -6.14 -4.05 -27.50
N SER A 71 -4.99 -4.67 -27.23
CA SER A 71 -3.96 -4.95 -28.25
C SER A 71 -4.29 -6.18 -29.12
N HIS A 72 -5.23 -7.03 -28.71
CA HIS A 72 -5.60 -8.26 -29.41
C HIS A 72 -6.79 -8.09 -30.40
N GLU A 73 -7.45 -6.92 -30.43
CA GLU A 73 -8.59 -6.63 -31.33
C GLU A 73 -8.19 -6.03 -32.69
N LEU A 74 -6.89 -5.80 -32.96
CA LEU A 74 -6.41 -5.15 -34.19
C LEU A 74 -5.69 -6.09 -35.19
N ASP A 75 -5.67 -7.40 -34.92
CA ASP A 75 -5.19 -8.46 -35.85
C ASP A 75 -6.37 -9.29 -36.39
#